data_AF-A0A1X1BKA1-F1
#
_entry.id   AF-A0A1X1BKA1-F1
#
_cell.length_a   1.000
_cell.length_b   1.000
_cell.length_c   1.000
_cell.angle_alpha   90.00
_cell.angle_beta   90.00
_cell.angle_gamma   90.00
#
_symmetry.space_group_name_H-M   'P 1'
#
loop_
_entity.id
_entity.type
_entity.pdbx_description
1 polymer ?
#
loop_
_entity_poly.entity_id
_entity_poly.type
_entity_poly.pdbx_seq_one_letter_code
_entity_poly.pdbx_strand_id
1 'polypeptide(L)'
;MHINPICIVLILCTITSLPTYADKNAGQKPAEGSVKKSQDEATGKNTGKTLLSRLYGPVSFKRMRRSFDTYSCTVPPLIKLDSPSPVVTINGRLNSLTAVLVGYGSREVSELFRSNKGYIYGVGNAWKNKNKYIHQVGLTVDYAPPENPRWKAEEFCMLIFSPSLKVGKSLRSLIGKRYNHKNRYLGSTENIVNTLIDESEGTSSKMVTQCCFIMHK
;
A
#
# COMPACT_ATOMS: atom_id res chain seq x y z
N MET A 1 -8.05 -55.31 16.93
CA MET A 1 -7.11 -55.50 15.80
C MET A 1 -7.91 -55.50 14.51
N HIS A 2 -7.80 -54.47 13.69
CA HIS A 2 -7.86 -54.56 12.23
C HIS A 2 -7.41 -53.22 11.63
N ILE A 3 -6.73 -53.33 10.50
CA ILE A 3 -5.68 -52.46 9.99
C ILE A 3 -6.28 -51.51 8.92
N ASN A 4 -5.87 -50.24 8.96
CA ASN A 4 -6.04 -49.26 7.88
C ASN A 4 -5.30 -49.70 6.60
N PRO A 5 -5.81 -49.34 5.41
CA PRO A 5 -4.94 -49.03 4.29
C PRO A 5 -5.01 -47.55 3.94
N ILE A 6 -3.86 -46.93 4.13
CA ILE A 6 -3.45 -45.62 3.65
C ILE A 6 -3.37 -45.66 2.12
N CYS A 7 -4.09 -44.77 1.42
CA CYS A 7 -3.90 -44.52 0.00
C CYS A 7 -2.98 -43.31 -0.17
N ILE A 8 -1.70 -43.57 -0.47
CA ILE A 8 -0.71 -42.59 -0.92
C ILE A 8 -0.87 -42.43 -2.42
N VAL A 9 -1.23 -41.24 -2.87
CA VAL A 9 -1.13 -40.85 -4.28
C VAL A 9 0.06 -39.90 -4.42
N LEU A 10 1.16 -40.45 -4.94
CA LEU A 10 2.32 -39.75 -5.44
C LEU A 10 2.00 -39.23 -6.86
N ILE A 11 2.08 -37.91 -7.07
CA ILE A 11 2.15 -37.34 -8.42
C ILE A 11 3.46 -36.55 -8.54
N LEU A 12 4.40 -37.19 -9.23
CA LEU A 12 5.57 -36.61 -9.87
C LEU A 12 5.16 -36.08 -11.25
N CYS A 13 5.49 -34.83 -11.56
CA CYS A 13 5.71 -34.31 -12.93
C CYS A 13 6.49 -32.98 -12.81
N THR A 14 7.82 -33.03 -12.93
CA THR A 14 8.64 -32.79 -14.14
C THR A 14 8.87 -31.31 -14.47
N ILE A 15 10.15 -30.96 -14.35
CA ILE A 15 10.79 -29.67 -14.61
C ILE A 15 11.21 -29.62 -16.09
N THR A 16 10.90 -28.53 -16.79
CA THR A 16 11.59 -28.07 -18.02
C THR A 16 11.56 -26.52 -18.00
N SER A 17 12.67 -25.80 -17.74
CA SER A 17 13.67 -25.23 -18.68
C SER A 17 13.05 -24.65 -19.97
N LEU A 18 13.26 -23.44 -20.49
CA LEU A 18 14.19 -22.28 -20.34
C LEU A 18 13.55 -21.12 -21.16
N PRO A 19 13.93 -19.83 -20.98
CA PRO A 19 13.50 -18.75 -21.86
C PRO A 19 14.49 -18.49 -23.02
N THR A 20 13.97 -18.32 -24.25
CA THR A 20 14.75 -17.86 -25.41
C THR A 20 14.57 -16.35 -25.65
N TYR A 21 15.70 -15.66 -25.61
CA TYR A 21 15.92 -14.28 -26.02
C TYR A 21 15.96 -14.21 -27.56
N ALA A 22 15.36 -13.18 -28.16
CA ALA A 22 15.54 -12.88 -29.59
C ALA A 22 15.76 -11.38 -29.78
N ASP A 23 17.01 -11.06 -30.09
CA ASP A 23 17.53 -9.77 -30.56
C ASP A 23 17.50 -9.76 -32.10
N LYS A 24 17.08 -8.65 -32.71
CA LYS A 24 17.23 -8.40 -34.16
C LYS A 24 17.45 -6.92 -34.40
N ASN A 25 18.72 -6.54 -34.48
CA ASN A 25 19.19 -5.40 -35.26
C ASN A 25 19.72 -5.90 -36.61
N ALA A 26 19.28 -5.29 -37.72
CA ALA A 26 20.00 -5.25 -38.99
C ALA A 26 19.39 -4.18 -39.91
N GLY A 27 20.21 -3.25 -40.42
CA GLY A 27 19.82 -2.27 -41.44
C GLY A 27 20.83 -1.12 -41.60
N GLN A 28 21.85 -1.34 -42.44
CA GLN A 28 22.97 -0.45 -42.77
C GLN A 28 22.63 0.68 -43.79
N LYS A 29 23.17 1.89 -43.52
CA LYS A 29 23.92 2.87 -44.39
C LYS A 29 23.38 3.35 -45.77
N PRO A 30 23.99 4.37 -46.44
CA PRO A 30 24.67 5.62 -46.01
C PRO A 30 24.32 6.85 -46.91
N ALA A 31 24.80 8.06 -46.56
CA ALA A 31 25.25 9.08 -47.54
C ALA A 31 26.14 10.15 -46.87
N GLU A 32 27.25 10.45 -47.54
CA GLU A 32 28.30 11.43 -47.21
C GLU A 32 27.88 12.87 -47.55
N GLY A 33 28.54 13.88 -46.97
CA GLY A 33 28.54 15.22 -47.55
C GLY A 33 28.93 16.41 -46.67
N SER A 34 30.24 16.70 -46.64
CA SER A 34 30.86 18.04 -46.62
C SER A 34 31.03 18.86 -45.31
N VAL A 35 32.23 19.44 -45.28
CA VAL A 35 32.96 20.19 -44.26
C VAL A 35 32.49 21.66 -44.14
N LYS A 36 32.48 22.23 -42.92
CA LYS A 36 33.07 23.56 -42.63
C LYS A 36 33.32 23.78 -41.14
N LYS A 37 34.46 24.41 -40.88
CA LYS A 37 35.13 24.70 -39.62
C LYS A 37 34.83 26.15 -39.23
N SER A 38 34.35 26.39 -38.01
CA SER A 38 34.49 27.68 -37.32
C SER A 38 34.50 27.44 -35.81
N GLN A 39 35.59 27.87 -35.17
CA GLN A 39 35.67 28.10 -33.73
C GLN A 39 34.68 29.21 -33.35
N ASP A 40 34.12 29.13 -32.15
CA ASP A 40 34.07 30.27 -31.23
C ASP A 40 33.70 29.78 -29.82
N GLU A 41 34.57 30.14 -28.87
CA GLU A 41 34.35 30.04 -27.43
C GLU A 41 33.23 30.99 -26.99
N ALA A 42 32.21 30.47 -26.32
CA ALA A 42 31.47 31.22 -25.30
C ALA A 42 30.70 30.26 -24.38
N THR A 43 31.15 30.19 -23.13
CA THR A 43 30.32 30.32 -21.93
C THR A 43 29.00 29.53 -21.88
N GLY A 44 29.00 28.41 -21.15
CA GLY A 44 27.73 27.77 -20.76
C GLY A 44 27.88 26.35 -20.23
N LYS A 45 28.28 26.19 -18.95
CA LYS A 45 28.15 24.91 -18.25
C LYS A 45 26.67 24.55 -18.13
N ASN A 46 26.16 23.78 -19.07
CA ASN A 46 24.87 23.12 -18.95
C ASN A 46 24.98 21.64 -19.33
N THR A 47 24.42 20.83 -18.43
CA THR A 47 23.66 19.63 -18.76
C THR A 47 24.38 18.44 -19.41
N GLY A 48 25.21 17.77 -18.62
CA GLY A 48 25.32 16.31 -18.68
C GLY A 48 24.13 15.66 -17.95
N LYS A 49 22.89 15.93 -18.37
CA LYS A 49 21.71 15.21 -17.89
C LYS A 49 21.37 14.14 -18.92
N THR A 50 21.80 12.92 -18.63
CA THR A 50 21.34 11.70 -19.30
C THR A 50 19.82 11.74 -19.40
N LEU A 51 19.29 11.55 -20.62
CA LEU A 51 17.84 11.47 -20.92
C LEU A 51 17.10 10.44 -20.05
N LEU A 52 17.83 9.46 -19.48
CA LEU A 52 17.32 8.47 -18.53
C LEU A 52 17.05 9.02 -17.12
N SER A 53 17.70 10.11 -16.70
CA SER A 53 17.47 10.75 -15.39
C SER A 53 16.16 11.56 -15.32
N ARG A 54 15.50 11.80 -16.46
CA ARG A 54 14.20 12.47 -16.56
C ARG A 54 13.00 11.51 -16.58
N LEU A 55 13.23 10.23 -16.86
CA LEU A 55 12.16 9.21 -16.87
C LEU A 55 11.95 8.54 -15.51
N TYR A 56 12.95 8.57 -14.62
CA TYR A 56 12.85 8.06 -13.25
C TYR A 56 13.43 9.07 -12.26
N GLY A 57 12.73 10.18 -12.06
CA GLY A 57 13.06 11.11 -10.98
C GLY A 57 12.93 10.41 -9.61
N PRO A 58 13.88 10.58 -8.67
CA PRO A 58 13.82 10.01 -7.32
C PRO A 58 12.84 10.80 -6.43
N VAL A 59 11.60 10.96 -6.90
CA VAL A 59 10.60 11.83 -6.31
C VAL A 59 9.35 11.00 -6.01
N SER A 60 9.35 10.31 -4.87
CA SER A 60 8.09 10.01 -4.13
C SER A 60 8.32 9.46 -2.73
N PHE A 61 9.35 8.64 -2.49
CA PHE A 61 9.54 8.03 -1.15
C PHE A 61 10.27 8.93 -0.13
N LYS A 62 11.17 9.83 -0.58
CA LYS A 62 11.88 10.75 0.34
C LYS A 62 10.99 11.86 0.91
N ARG A 63 9.92 12.25 0.19
CA ARG A 63 8.99 13.29 0.65
C ARG A 63 8.03 12.75 1.73
N MET A 64 7.70 11.45 1.67
CA MET A 64 6.86 10.80 2.69
C MET A 64 7.59 10.74 4.06
N ARG A 65 8.91 10.43 4.06
CA ARG A 65 9.70 10.26 5.29
C ARG A 65 9.79 11.50 6.20
N ARG A 66 9.69 12.72 5.66
CA ARG A 66 9.80 13.97 6.45
C ARG A 66 8.50 14.41 7.15
N SER A 67 7.35 13.77 6.87
CA SER A 67 6.08 14.12 7.52
C SER A 67 5.71 13.23 8.72
N PHE A 68 6.40 12.10 8.91
CA PHE A 68 6.08 11.16 10.00
C PHE A 68 6.58 11.60 11.38
N ASP A 69 7.59 12.48 11.48
CA ASP A 69 8.11 12.95 12.78
C ASP A 69 7.14 13.90 13.52
N THR A 70 6.06 14.34 12.87
CA THR A 70 5.05 15.23 13.49
C THR A 70 3.90 14.47 14.14
N TYR A 71 3.71 13.19 13.82
CA TYR A 71 2.55 12.41 14.24
C TYR A 71 2.97 11.03 14.73
N SER A 72 2.74 10.75 16.01
CA SER A 72 3.04 9.44 16.60
C SER A 72 1.77 8.62 16.78
N CYS A 73 1.90 7.30 16.66
CA CYS A 73 0.83 6.36 16.92
C CYS A 73 1.13 5.55 18.17
N THR A 74 0.12 5.37 19.03
CA THR A 74 0.16 4.46 20.16
C THR A 74 -0.94 3.42 19.97
N VAL A 75 -0.52 2.18 19.79
CA VAL A 75 -1.40 1.03 19.57
C VAL A 75 -1.48 0.21 20.86
N PRO A 76 -2.65 -0.36 21.21
CA PRO A 76 -2.76 -1.31 22.31
C PRO A 76 -1.77 -2.48 22.16
N PRO A 77 -1.15 -2.96 23.25
CA PRO A 77 -0.12 -4.00 23.19
C PRO A 77 -0.65 -5.37 22.77
N LEU A 78 -1.95 -5.64 22.95
CA LEU A 78 -2.60 -6.91 22.66
C LEU A 78 -3.90 -6.64 21.92
N ILE A 79 -3.92 -6.91 20.62
CA ILE A 79 -5.13 -6.83 19.79
C ILE A 79 -5.47 -8.24 19.31
N LYS A 80 -6.71 -8.66 19.57
CA LYS A 80 -7.22 -9.95 19.10
C LYS A 80 -8.10 -9.75 17.86
N LEU A 81 -8.00 -10.66 16.90
CA LEU A 81 -8.85 -10.69 15.70
C LEU A 81 -10.32 -10.90 16.06
N ASP A 82 -10.58 -11.73 17.08
CA ASP A 82 -11.94 -12.05 17.55
C ASP A 82 -12.51 -10.99 18.52
N SER A 83 -11.80 -9.87 18.74
CA SER A 83 -12.21 -8.78 19.62
C SER A 83 -12.82 -7.60 18.85
N PRO A 84 -13.58 -6.70 19.52
CA PRO A 84 -14.05 -5.47 18.89
C PRO A 84 -12.89 -4.64 18.31
N SER A 85 -13.22 -3.73 17.38
CA SER A 85 -12.22 -2.89 16.70
C SER A 85 -11.19 -2.34 17.67
N PRO A 86 -9.88 -2.45 17.37
CA PRO A 86 -8.86 -1.80 18.17
C PRO A 86 -9.08 -0.29 18.17
N VAL A 87 -8.76 0.34 19.31
CA VAL A 87 -8.74 1.78 19.45
C VAL A 87 -7.29 2.22 19.52
N VAL A 88 -6.86 3.02 18.55
CA VAL A 88 -5.49 3.51 18.45
C VAL A 88 -5.48 5.01 18.76
N THR A 89 -4.42 5.45 19.43
CA THR A 89 -4.23 6.87 19.74
C THR A 89 -3.23 7.47 18.76
N ILE A 90 -3.62 8.56 18.12
CA ILE A 90 -2.75 9.39 17.28
C ILE A 90 -2.43 10.67 18.05
N ASN A 91 -1.14 10.96 18.21
CA ASN A 91 -0.69 12.20 18.81
C ASN A 91 -0.19 13.16 17.72
N GLY A 92 -0.58 14.42 17.82
CA GLY A 92 -0.17 15.50 16.94
C GLY A 92 -1.33 16.44 16.61
N ARG A 93 -1.02 17.59 16.01
CA ARG A 93 -2.00 18.63 15.74
C ARG A 93 -2.80 18.30 14.47
N LEU A 94 -3.95 17.65 14.62
CA LEU A 94 -4.86 17.30 13.53
C LEU A 94 -6.25 17.90 13.80
N ASN A 95 -6.86 18.54 12.81
CA ASN A 95 -8.20 19.13 12.99
C ASN A 95 -9.31 18.07 12.90
N SER A 96 -9.13 17.13 11.98
CA SER A 96 -10.01 15.99 11.75
C SER A 96 -9.19 14.89 11.08
N LEU A 97 -9.55 13.64 11.31
CA LEU A 97 -8.88 12.51 10.68
C LEU A 97 -9.82 11.38 10.34
N THR A 98 -9.43 10.59 9.35
CA THR A 98 -10.00 9.29 9.01
C THR A 98 -8.92 8.25 9.08
N ALA A 99 -9.22 7.10 9.67
CA ALA A 99 -8.34 5.94 9.71
C ALA A 99 -8.91 4.83 8.83
N VAL A 100 -8.03 4.18 8.07
CA VAL A 100 -8.38 3.03 7.24
C VAL A 100 -7.48 1.87 7.63
N LEU A 101 -8.07 0.75 8.05
CA LEU A 101 -7.33 -0.46 8.35
C LEU A 101 -7.06 -1.23 7.08
N VAL A 102 -5.79 -1.55 6.85
CA VAL A 102 -5.34 -2.35 5.71
C VAL A 102 -4.53 -3.56 6.16
N GLY A 103 -4.58 -4.63 5.38
CA GLY A 103 -3.86 -5.87 5.64
C GLY A 103 -3.71 -6.72 4.39
N TYR A 104 -3.24 -7.94 4.60
CA TYR A 104 -3.10 -8.96 3.55
C TYR A 104 -4.39 -9.75 3.39
N GLY A 105 -4.59 -10.35 2.23
CA GLY A 105 -5.78 -11.17 1.96
C GLY A 105 -5.65 -12.58 2.47
N SER A 106 -6.75 -13.17 2.96
CA SER A 106 -6.78 -14.59 3.34
C SER A 106 -6.55 -15.56 2.17
N ARG A 107 -6.69 -15.09 0.93
CA ARG A 107 -6.48 -15.85 -0.30
C ARG A 107 -5.11 -15.60 -0.95
N GLU A 108 -4.28 -14.74 -0.36
CA GLU A 108 -2.92 -14.52 -0.86
C GLU A 108 -2.03 -15.69 -0.44
N VAL A 109 -1.24 -16.20 -1.39
CA VAL A 109 -0.37 -17.38 -1.19
C VAL A 109 0.60 -17.10 -0.04
N SER A 110 0.54 -17.93 1.01
CA SER A 110 1.34 -17.79 2.24
C SER A 110 2.85 -17.79 2.01
N GLU A 111 3.31 -18.34 0.88
CA GLU A 111 4.72 -18.55 0.56
C GLU A 111 5.43 -17.29 0.04
N LEU A 112 4.69 -16.24 -0.33
CA LEU A 112 5.25 -14.99 -0.81
C LEU A 112 4.92 -13.88 0.18
N PHE A 113 5.84 -13.63 1.12
CA PHE A 113 5.76 -12.46 1.99
C PHE A 113 5.85 -11.20 1.12
N ARG A 114 4.71 -10.62 0.76
CA ARG A 114 4.67 -9.35 0.03
C ARG A 114 4.74 -8.23 1.04
N SER A 115 5.56 -7.23 0.77
CA SER A 115 5.64 -6.01 1.57
C SER A 115 4.37 -5.14 1.45
N ASN A 116 3.48 -5.46 0.51
CA ASN A 116 2.35 -4.60 0.16
C ASN A 116 1.00 -5.16 0.64
N LYS A 117 0.25 -4.34 1.38
CA LYS A 117 -1.07 -4.67 1.93
C LYS A 117 -2.14 -4.21 0.94
N GLY A 118 -2.93 -5.14 0.41
CA GLY A 118 -3.89 -4.86 -0.66
C GLY A 118 -5.35 -4.77 -0.23
N TYR A 119 -5.69 -5.12 1.01
CA TYR A 119 -7.08 -5.26 1.46
C TYR A 119 -7.48 -4.21 2.47
N ILE A 120 -8.71 -3.67 2.34
CA ILE A 120 -9.33 -2.78 3.34
C ILE A 120 -10.20 -3.60 4.30
N TYR A 121 -9.94 -3.45 5.60
CA TYR A 121 -10.59 -4.20 6.67
C TYR A 121 -11.54 -3.38 7.54
N GLY A 122 -11.55 -2.07 7.41
CA GLY A 122 -12.49 -1.19 8.09
C GLY A 122 -12.07 0.26 8.01
N VAL A 123 -13.00 1.17 8.31
CA VAL A 123 -12.77 2.61 8.32
C VAL A 123 -13.35 3.24 9.58
N GLY A 124 -12.65 4.22 10.11
CA GLY A 124 -12.99 4.92 11.33
C GLY A 124 -12.69 6.41 11.24
N ASN A 125 -13.31 7.20 12.11
CA ASN A 125 -12.98 8.60 12.30
C ASN A 125 -12.57 8.83 13.75
N ALA A 126 -11.76 9.87 14.01
CA ALA A 126 -11.43 10.22 15.38
C ALA A 126 -12.68 10.58 16.17
N TRP A 127 -12.72 10.14 17.42
CA TRP A 127 -13.69 10.64 18.39
C TRP A 127 -13.36 12.08 18.76
N LYS A 128 -14.41 12.87 19.04
CA LYS A 128 -14.24 14.24 19.52
C LYS A 128 -13.58 14.20 20.89
N ASN A 129 -12.34 14.65 20.97
CA ASN A 129 -11.61 14.79 22.22
C ASN A 129 -11.47 16.26 22.59
N LYS A 130 -11.41 16.57 23.90
CA LYS A 130 -11.16 17.94 24.39
C LYS A 130 -9.74 18.41 24.03
N ASN A 131 -8.80 17.46 23.95
CA ASN A 131 -7.42 17.73 23.57
C ASN A 131 -7.24 17.68 22.04
N LYS A 132 -6.80 18.81 21.45
CA LYS A 132 -6.54 18.95 20.00
C LYS A 132 -5.27 18.22 19.50
N TYR A 133 -4.51 17.63 20.42
CA TYR A 133 -3.27 16.92 20.11
C TYR A 133 -3.38 15.40 20.28
N ILE A 134 -4.48 14.89 20.85
CA ILE A 134 -4.66 13.47 21.14
C ILE A 134 -5.98 13.01 20.54
N HIS A 135 -5.88 12.15 19.53
CA HIS A 135 -7.03 11.63 18.79
C HIS A 135 -7.13 10.13 18.99
N GLN A 136 -8.24 9.68 19.56
CA GLN A 136 -8.57 8.26 19.63
C GLN A 136 -9.40 7.87 18.43
N VAL A 137 -9.04 6.75 17.81
CA VAL A 137 -9.65 6.29 16.57
C VAL A 137 -9.96 4.81 16.69
N GLY A 138 -11.23 4.48 16.50
CA GLY A 138 -11.71 3.11 16.31
C GLY A 138 -12.36 2.96 14.93
N LEU A 139 -12.37 1.76 14.40
CA LEU A 139 -12.94 1.42 13.09
C LEU A 139 -14.43 1.15 13.28
N THR A 140 -15.24 2.15 12.96
CA THR A 140 -16.69 2.13 13.20
C THR A 140 -17.47 1.62 12.00
N VAL A 141 -16.88 1.64 10.81
CA VAL A 141 -17.52 1.27 9.56
C VAL A 141 -16.84 0.02 9.01
N ASP A 142 -17.64 -1.05 8.86
CA ASP A 142 -17.28 -2.25 8.11
C ASP A 142 -15.97 -2.94 8.57
N TYR A 143 -15.68 -2.78 9.87
CA TYR A 143 -14.62 -3.49 10.54
C TYR A 143 -14.90 -5.00 10.50
N ALA A 144 -14.15 -5.71 9.68
CA ALA A 144 -14.30 -7.13 9.46
C ALA A 144 -12.92 -7.73 9.15
N PRO A 145 -12.03 -7.92 10.14
CA PRO A 145 -10.78 -8.63 9.92
C PRO A 145 -11.03 -10.10 9.51
N PRO A 146 -10.02 -10.80 8.95
CA PRO A 146 -10.20 -12.18 8.55
C PRO A 146 -10.37 -13.10 9.77
N GLU A 147 -11.45 -13.90 9.79
CA GLU A 147 -11.70 -14.90 10.84
C GLU A 147 -10.61 -15.98 10.91
N ASN A 148 -10.04 -16.30 9.76
CA ASN A 148 -8.95 -17.25 9.60
C ASN A 148 -7.74 -16.51 9.03
N PRO A 149 -6.92 -15.86 9.88
CA PRO A 149 -5.66 -15.26 9.44
C PRO A 149 -4.73 -16.33 8.88
N ARG A 150 -3.80 -15.93 8.03
CA ARG A 150 -2.83 -16.87 7.42
C ARG A 150 -1.92 -17.51 8.46
N TRP A 151 -1.71 -16.83 9.58
CA TRP A 151 -0.82 -17.22 10.67
C TRP A 151 -1.51 -17.02 12.02
N LYS A 152 -0.90 -17.49 13.12
CA LYS A 152 -1.39 -17.22 14.49
C LYS A 152 -1.48 -15.73 14.82
N ALA A 153 -0.72 -14.90 14.10
CA ALA A 153 -0.74 -13.46 14.21
C ALA A 153 -0.44 -12.82 12.85
N GLU A 154 -1.13 -11.75 12.52
CA GLU A 154 -1.01 -11.09 11.22
C GLU A 154 -0.79 -9.59 11.38
N GLU A 155 0.01 -9.02 10.49
CA GLU A 155 0.34 -7.60 10.50
C GLU A 155 -0.73 -6.80 9.75
N PHE A 156 -1.26 -5.80 10.43
CA PHE A 156 -2.17 -4.81 9.87
C PHE A 156 -1.53 -3.43 9.98
N CYS A 157 -1.93 -2.53 9.10
CA CYS A 157 -1.56 -1.13 9.21
C CYS A 157 -2.81 -0.27 9.14
N MET A 158 -2.85 0.75 10.00
CA MET A 158 -3.88 1.76 9.96
C MET A 158 -3.32 3.02 9.29
N LEU A 159 -3.88 3.36 8.14
CA LEU A 159 -3.54 4.53 7.35
C LEU A 159 -4.33 5.72 7.88
N ILE A 160 -3.65 6.81 8.20
CA ILE A 160 -4.27 8.00 8.81
C ILE A 160 -4.28 9.13 7.82
N PHE A 161 -5.46 9.67 7.55
CA PHE A 161 -5.70 10.76 6.62
C PHE A 161 -6.15 12.01 7.37
N SER A 162 -5.63 13.17 7.00
CA SER A 162 -6.06 14.46 7.53
C SER A 162 -6.00 15.56 6.46
N PRO A 163 -7.02 16.43 6.34
CA PRO A 163 -8.33 16.38 7.02
C PRO A 163 -9.11 15.08 6.77
N SER A 164 -10.13 14.77 7.56
CA SER A 164 -10.96 13.57 7.37
C SER A 164 -11.41 13.41 5.92
N LEU A 165 -11.37 12.18 5.42
CA LEU A 165 -11.91 11.82 4.11
C LEU A 165 -13.42 12.05 4.11
N LYS A 166 -13.96 12.58 3.02
CA LYS A 166 -15.40 12.55 2.78
C LYS A 166 -15.76 11.23 2.12
N VAL A 167 -16.38 10.36 2.91
CA VAL A 167 -16.80 9.03 2.45
C VAL A 167 -17.96 9.16 1.45
N GLY A 168 -17.61 9.27 0.18
CA GLY A 168 -18.52 9.31 -0.96
C GLY A 168 -19.15 7.94 -1.30
N LYS A 169 -19.94 7.90 -2.38
CA LYS A 169 -20.63 6.67 -2.83
C LYS A 169 -19.66 5.56 -3.23
N SER A 170 -18.55 5.92 -3.85
CA SER A 170 -17.50 4.99 -4.30
C SER A 170 -16.81 4.32 -3.11
N LEU A 171 -16.43 5.10 -2.08
CA LEU A 171 -15.84 4.57 -0.87
C LEU A 171 -16.83 3.69 -0.08
N ARG A 172 -18.13 4.04 -0.05
CA ARG A 172 -19.20 3.16 0.45
C ARG A 172 -19.47 1.93 -0.41
N SER A 173 -18.95 1.85 -1.64
CA SER A 173 -19.06 0.66 -2.48
C SER A 173 -17.89 -0.31 -2.25
N LEU A 174 -16.73 0.24 -1.87
CA LEU A 174 -15.54 -0.49 -1.40
C LEU A 174 -15.72 -1.02 0.03
N ILE A 175 -16.41 -0.24 0.87
CA ILE A 175 -16.68 -0.48 2.29
C ILE A 175 -18.17 -0.84 2.47
N GLY A 176 -18.48 -1.99 3.03
CA GLY A 176 -19.84 -2.49 3.31
C GLY A 176 -20.09 -3.90 2.75
N LYS A 177 -19.03 -4.58 2.31
CA LYS A 177 -19.04 -5.95 1.78
C LYS A 177 -18.26 -6.85 2.74
N ARG A 178 -18.43 -8.17 2.70
CA ARG A 178 -17.66 -9.09 3.56
C ARG A 178 -16.14 -8.97 3.34
N TYR A 179 -15.34 -9.32 4.35
CA TYR A 179 -13.87 -9.22 4.35
C TYR A 179 -13.18 -9.89 3.15
N ASN A 180 -13.80 -10.94 2.59
CA ASN A 180 -13.28 -11.71 1.45
C ASN A 180 -13.80 -11.23 0.08
N HIS A 181 -14.52 -10.11 0.02
CA HIS A 181 -15.09 -9.60 -1.22
C HIS A 181 -13.99 -9.05 -2.15
N LYS A 182 -14.07 -9.34 -3.46
CA LYS A 182 -13.06 -8.93 -4.45
C LYS A 182 -12.81 -7.41 -4.46
N ASN A 183 -13.87 -6.62 -4.31
CA ASN A 183 -13.79 -5.16 -4.31
C ASN A 183 -13.03 -4.55 -3.11
N ARG A 184 -12.76 -5.32 -2.04
CA ARG A 184 -11.91 -4.86 -0.94
C ARG A 184 -10.42 -4.93 -1.28
N TYR A 185 -10.06 -5.65 -2.35
CA TYR A 185 -8.69 -5.74 -2.84
C TYR A 185 -8.41 -4.64 -3.86
N LEU A 186 -7.47 -3.76 -3.52
CA LEU A 186 -6.99 -2.69 -4.39
C LEU A 186 -5.54 -2.93 -4.84
N GLY A 187 -5.00 -4.13 -4.65
CA GLY A 187 -3.66 -4.49 -5.17
C GLY A 187 -2.50 -4.05 -4.29
N SER A 188 -2.54 -2.84 -3.73
CA SER A 188 -1.44 -2.26 -2.95
C SER A 188 -1.91 -1.15 -2.01
N THR A 189 -1.11 -0.88 -0.98
CA THR A 189 -1.26 0.23 -0.05
C THR A 189 -1.23 1.55 -0.80
N GLU A 190 -0.34 1.70 -1.78
CA GLU A 190 -0.24 2.91 -2.60
C GLU A 190 -1.52 3.13 -3.40
N ASN A 191 -2.05 2.08 -4.02
CA ASN A 191 -3.30 2.21 -4.76
C ASN A 191 -4.48 2.49 -3.82
N ILE A 192 -4.54 1.86 -2.63
CA ILE A 192 -5.52 2.20 -1.60
C ILE A 192 -5.44 3.70 -1.27
N VAL A 193 -4.25 4.22 -0.97
CA VAL A 193 -4.05 5.64 -0.62
C VAL A 193 -4.51 6.56 -1.75
N ASN A 194 -4.10 6.28 -2.99
CA ASN A 194 -4.47 7.11 -4.14
C ASN A 194 -5.98 7.08 -4.39
N THR A 195 -6.59 5.89 -4.44
CA THR A 195 -8.05 5.73 -4.60
C THR A 195 -8.81 6.48 -3.51
N LEU A 196 -8.40 6.36 -2.25
CA LEU A 196 -9.07 7.06 -1.14
C LEU A 196 -8.99 8.58 -1.24
N ILE A 197 -7.85 9.12 -1.66
CA ILE A 197 -7.66 10.56 -1.81
C ILE A 197 -8.44 11.08 -3.02
N ASP A 198 -8.33 10.41 -4.17
CA ASP A 198 -8.94 10.82 -5.42
C ASP A 198 -10.48 10.80 -5.34
N GLU A 199 -11.04 9.81 -4.63
CA GLU A 199 -12.49 9.69 -4.43
C GLU A 199 -13.05 10.59 -3.32
N SER A 200 -12.19 11.20 -2.50
CA SER A 200 -12.62 12.03 -1.37
C SER A 200 -12.99 13.45 -1.82
N GLU A 201 -14.20 13.58 -2.37
CA GLU A 201 -14.73 14.80 -2.98
C GLU A 201 -14.63 16.04 -2.09
N GLY A 202 -14.03 17.11 -2.62
CA GLY A 202 -14.00 18.42 -1.94
C GLY A 202 -13.24 18.41 -0.61
N THR A 203 -12.23 17.56 -0.50
CA THR A 203 -11.24 17.58 0.59
C THR A 203 -9.83 17.61 0.02
N SER A 204 -8.93 18.33 0.67
CA SER A 204 -7.48 18.25 0.41
C SER A 204 -6.81 17.20 1.30
N SER A 205 -7.51 16.08 1.52
CA SER A 205 -7.06 15.02 2.42
C SER A 205 -5.76 14.40 1.92
N LYS A 206 -4.87 14.08 2.84
CA LYS A 206 -3.61 13.38 2.57
C LYS A 206 -3.33 12.38 3.67
N MET A 207 -2.61 11.31 3.34
CA MET A 207 -2.06 10.41 4.34
C MET A 207 -1.00 11.16 5.16
N VAL A 208 -1.19 11.26 6.47
CA VAL A 208 -0.29 11.96 7.40
C VAL A 208 0.58 11.02 8.20
N THR A 209 0.08 9.83 8.55
CA THR A 209 0.86 8.81 9.24
C THR A 209 0.30 7.41 8.98
N GLN A 210 1.07 6.38 9.34
CA GLN A 210 0.71 4.98 9.23
C GLN A 210 1.12 4.27 10.52
N CYS A 211 0.19 3.55 11.13
CA CYS A 211 0.41 2.82 12.37
C CYS A 211 0.30 1.31 12.08
N CYS A 212 1.41 0.58 12.08
CA CYS A 212 1.39 -0.87 11.86
C CYS A 212 1.47 -1.63 13.19
N PHE A 213 0.74 -2.73 13.27
CA PHE A 213 0.65 -3.56 14.46
C PHE A 213 0.25 -5.00 14.13
N ILE A 214 0.49 -5.89 15.09
CA ILE A 214 0.14 -7.30 14.97
C ILE A 214 -1.19 -7.55 15.67
N MET A 215 -2.09 -8.26 15.00
CA MET A 215 -3.30 -8.80 15.60
C MET A 215 -3.14 -10.31 15.75
N HIS A 216 -3.47 -10.82 16.93
CA HIS A 216 -3.38 -12.24 17.26
C HIS A 216 -4.76 -12.90 17.13
N LYS A 217 -4.79 -14.19 16.81
CA LYS A 217 -6.02 -14.97 16.96
C LYS A 217 -6.41 -15.06 18.43
#